data_AF-A0A517SNG5-F1
#
_entry.id   AF-A0A517SNG5-F1
#
_cell.length_a   1.000
_cell.length_b   1.000
_cell.length_c   1.000
_cell.angle_alpha   90.00
_cell.angle_beta   90.00
_cell.angle_gamma   90.00
#
_symmetry.space_group_name_H-M   'P 1'
#
loop_
_entity.id
_entity.type
_entity.pdbx_description
1 polymer ?
#
loop_
_entity_poly.entity_id
_entity_poly.type
_entity_poly.pdbx_seq_one_letter_code
_entity_poly.pdbx_strand_id
1 'polypeptide(L)' 'MAKPQHKLKKANHGRRPASAKARKAKRKKIKT' A
#
# COMPACT_ATOMS: atom_id res chain seq x y z
N MET A 1 7.84 -15.40 -0.41
CA MET A 1 8.34 -14.18 -1.08
C MET A 1 7.37 -12.99 -0.97
N ALA A 2 6.98 -12.58 0.23
CA ALA A 2 6.12 -11.42 0.43
C ALA A 2 6.96 -10.37 1.18
N LYS A 3 7.31 -9.27 0.50
CA LYS A 3 8.14 -8.20 1.08
C LYS A 3 7.27 -6.96 1.34
N PRO A 4 6.59 -6.88 2.51
CA PRO A 4 5.64 -5.82 2.83
C PRO A 4 6.32 -4.44 2.96
N GLN A 5 7.61 -4.41 3.33
CA GLN A 5 8.34 -3.15 3.51
C GLN A 5 8.64 -2.39 2.21
N HIS A 6 8.52 -3.02 1.03
CA HIS A 6 8.86 -2.33 -0.22
C HIS A 6 8.03 -1.06 -0.46
N LYS A 7 8.69 -0.11 -1.12
CA LYS A 7 8.03 1.11 -1.60
C LYS A 7 7.18 0.78 -2.83
N LEU A 8 6.11 1.54 -3.01
CA LEU A 8 5.28 1.48 -4.22
C LEU A 8 5.97 2.32 -5.30
N LYS A 9 6.21 1.74 -6.47
CA LYS A 9 6.73 2.46 -7.66
C LYS A 9 5.57 2.76 -8.62
N LYS A 10 5.81 3.64 -9.60
CA LYS A 10 4.83 3.95 -10.68
C LYS A 10 4.35 2.68 -11.40
N ALA A 11 5.28 1.78 -11.75
CA ALA A 11 4.99 0.49 -12.39
C ALA A 11 4.10 -0.46 -11.56
N ASN A 12 3.91 -0.19 -10.27
CA ASN A 12 3.05 -1.01 -9.41
C ASN A 12 1.59 -0.53 -9.40
N HIS A 13 1.24 0.51 -10.16
CA HIS A 13 -0.12 1.05 -10.25
C HIS A 13 -0.78 1.24 -8.87
N GLY A 14 -0.01 1.79 -7.93
CA GLY A 14 -0.48 2.07 -6.57
C GLY A 14 -0.67 0.87 -5.64
N ARG A 15 -0.32 -0.37 -6.04
CA ARG A 15 -0.49 -1.57 -5.19
C ARG A 15 0.62 -2.61 -5.31
N ARG A 16 0.88 -3.31 -4.22
CA ARG A 16 1.72 -4.52 -4.19
C ARG A 16 0.99 -5.62 -3.40
N PRO A 17 1.11 -6.89 -3.79
CA PRO A 17 0.32 -7.98 -3.19
C PRO A 17 0.49 -8.09 -1.68
N ALA A 18 1.72 -7.91 -1.18
CA ALA A 18 2.04 -8.01 0.24
C ALA A 18 2.02 -6.68 1.02
N SER A 19 1.73 -5.53 0.40
CA SER A 19 1.89 -4.23 1.05
C SER A 19 0.57 -3.68 1.60
N ALA A 20 0.51 -3.44 2.91
CA ALA A 20 -0.66 -2.85 3.57
C ALA A 20 -0.71 -1.31 3.49
N LYS A 21 0.29 -0.64 2.89
CA LYS A 21 0.44 0.84 2.90
C LYS A 21 -0.75 1.55 2.27
N ALA A 22 -1.18 1.11 1.07
CA ALA A 22 -2.33 1.69 0.37
C ALA A 22 -3.64 1.55 1.17
N ARG A 23 -3.88 0.39 1.79
CA ARG A 23 -5.05 0.14 2.64
C ARG A 23 -5.07 1.07 3.86
N LYS A 24 -3.92 1.22 4.55
CA LYS A 24 -3.80 2.11 5.72
C LYS A 24 -4.04 3.58 5.33
N ALA A 25 -3.51 4.04 4.20
CA ALA A 25 -3.73 5.40 3.71
C ALA A 25 -5.23 5.69 3.45
N LYS A 26 -5.93 4.77 2.79
CA LYS A 26 -7.39 4.89 2.59
C LYS A 26 -8.14 4.95 3.92
N ARG A 27 -7.80 4.09 4.88
CA ARG A 27 -8.46 4.08 6.21
C ARG A 27 -8.21 5.36 7.01
N LYS A 28 -7.02 5.97 6.93
CA LYS A 28 -6.76 7.26 7.57
C LYS A 28 -7.66 8.37 7.04
N LYS A 29 -7.97 8.37 5.75
CA LYS A 29 -8.89 9.35 5.13
C LYS A 29 -10.34 9.14 5.57
N ILE A 30 -10.72 7.91 5.86
CA ILE A 30 -12.09 7.53 6.27
C ILE A 30 -12.32 7.76 7.76
N LYS A 31 -11.28 7.66 8.60
CA LYS A 31 -11.37 8.07 10.01
C LYS A 31 -11.51 9.60 10.07
N THR A 32 -12.76 10.06 10.15
CA THR A 32 -13.13 11.30 10.83
C THR A 32 -12.85 11.17 12.32
#